data_AF-A0A9J7BRS9-F1
#
_entry.id   AF-A0A9J7BRS9-F1
#
_cell.length_a   1.000
_cell.length_b   1.000
_cell.length_c   1.000
_cell.angle_alpha   90.00
_cell.angle_beta   90.00
_cell.angle_gamma   90.00
#
_symmetry.space_group_name_H-M   'P 1'
#
loop_
_entity.id
_entity.type
_entity.pdbx_description
1 polymer ?
#
loop_
_entity_poly.entity_id
_entity_poly.type
_entity_poly.pdbx_seq_one_letter_code
_entity_poly.pdbx_strand_id
1 'polypeptide(L)'
;MKAAVVLLIAMTALTSLPAERVAFGQGPIVGVLEDVPDEYGGNSSPGVRVVFKKDGNDWKAFPTCGDVDCLTTVSQQYPQQVTWTIAFDGRGLGQVTGRIPTGFSFYSRVGLQDVGNGALPRVGSRSAAYGGESGASVYRPLVANSQPYVSDPESWQPSQLTPQQTRTVRQAFRSRFPKLCAISKADESKLQSFPYLDEDLKLVKAYEGKGGWMIARLHLAGAVDCEDAETGFEMNDTWFTIDPQKSVKYLDEGLWLVDAGDYDNDGQSEILFAINSHNRGGYKLFYDHFKKHTTFEYAFH
;
A
#
# COMPACT_ATOMS: atom_id res chain seq x y z
N MET A 1 -31.59 -73.87 23.60
CA MET A 1 -31.86 -72.42 23.62
C MET A 1 -30.52 -71.72 23.59
N LYS A 2 -30.20 -71.07 22.46
CA LYS A 2 -28.88 -70.46 22.22
C LYS A 2 -28.92 -68.98 22.58
N ALA A 3 -27.93 -68.56 23.36
CA ALA A 3 -27.63 -67.18 23.70
C ALA A 3 -27.11 -66.40 22.48
N ALA A 4 -27.41 -65.11 22.43
CA ALA A 4 -26.68 -64.13 21.62
C ALA A 4 -26.61 -62.82 22.41
N VAL A 5 -25.42 -62.53 22.93
CA VAL A 5 -25.05 -61.26 23.56
C VAL A 5 -24.49 -60.38 22.44
N VAL A 6 -25.13 -59.24 22.18
CA VAL A 6 -24.67 -58.25 21.21
C VAL A 6 -23.80 -57.23 21.95
N LEU A 7 -22.51 -57.20 21.62
CA LEU A 7 -21.52 -56.27 22.15
C LEU A 7 -21.45 -55.05 21.23
N LEU A 8 -21.90 -53.88 21.71
CA LEU A 8 -21.75 -52.60 21.02
C LEU A 8 -20.37 -52.02 21.35
N ILE A 9 -19.48 -51.90 20.36
CA ILE A 9 -18.19 -51.22 20.49
C ILE A 9 -18.35 -49.80 19.98
N ALA A 10 -18.27 -48.81 20.87
CA ALA A 10 -18.24 -47.40 20.53
C ALA A 10 -16.81 -47.00 20.11
N MET A 11 -16.61 -46.67 18.83
CA MET A 11 -15.38 -46.07 18.33
C MET A 11 -15.40 -44.56 18.58
N THR A 12 -14.68 -44.11 19.59
CA THR A 12 -14.40 -42.69 19.83
C THR A 12 -13.26 -42.25 18.91
N ALA A 13 -13.58 -41.51 17.85
CA ALA A 13 -12.59 -40.85 17.01
C ALA A 13 -12.01 -39.65 17.78
N LEU A 14 -10.76 -39.74 18.25
CA LEU A 14 -10.00 -38.58 18.70
C LEU A 14 -9.61 -37.74 17.48
N THR A 15 -10.37 -36.68 17.22
CA THR A 15 -9.92 -35.60 16.34
C THR A 15 -8.83 -34.82 17.05
N SER A 16 -7.58 -35.00 16.61
CA SER A 16 -6.46 -34.15 17.02
C SER A 16 -6.71 -32.73 16.47
N LEU A 17 -7.17 -31.82 17.34
CA LEU A 17 -7.18 -30.40 17.02
C LEU A 17 -5.72 -29.95 16.82
N PRO A 18 -5.37 -29.30 15.70
CA PRO A 18 -4.06 -28.69 15.56
C PRO A 18 -3.91 -27.64 16.66
N ALA A 19 -2.80 -27.69 17.39
CA ALA A 19 -2.45 -26.71 18.39
C ALA A 19 -2.33 -25.33 17.70
N GLU A 20 -3.28 -24.43 17.99
CA GLU A 20 -3.16 -23.01 17.71
C GLU A 20 -1.95 -22.49 18.49
N ARG A 21 -0.82 -22.34 17.81
CA ARG A 21 0.27 -21.51 18.32
C ARG A 21 -0.16 -20.05 18.16
N VAL A 22 -0.98 -19.57 19.08
CA VAL A 22 -1.12 -18.12 19.28
C VAL A 22 0.18 -17.67 19.96
N ALA A 23 1.12 -17.20 19.16
CA ALA A 23 2.25 -16.43 19.66
C ALA A 23 1.69 -15.08 20.14
N PHE A 24 1.17 -15.07 21.38
CA PHE A 24 0.77 -13.85 22.08
C PHE A 24 1.99 -12.94 22.26
N GLY A 25 1.92 -11.73 21.69
CA GLY A 25 2.83 -10.64 22.06
C GLY A 25 3.02 -9.55 21.01
N GLN A 26 2.79 -9.83 19.73
CA GLN A 26 2.95 -8.81 18.67
C GLN A 26 1.69 -8.77 17.82
N GLY A 27 1.14 -7.55 17.62
CA GLY A 27 0.00 -7.33 16.74
C GLY A 27 0.29 -7.73 15.30
N PRO A 28 -0.73 -7.79 14.43
CA PRO A 28 -0.56 -8.10 13.02
C PRO A 28 0.46 -7.17 12.37
N ILE A 29 1.22 -7.74 11.43
CA ILE A 29 2.20 -7.05 10.61
C ILE A 29 1.69 -7.08 9.18
N VAL A 30 1.75 -5.93 8.52
CA VAL A 30 1.48 -5.78 7.09
C VAL A 30 2.80 -5.61 6.36
N GLY A 31 2.94 -6.39 5.30
CA GLY A 31 3.98 -6.31 4.30
C GLY A 31 3.37 -6.16 2.90
N VAL A 32 4.23 -6.08 1.90
CA VAL A 32 3.84 -6.03 0.49
C VAL A 32 4.71 -6.98 -0.30
N LEU A 33 4.09 -7.94 -0.99
CA LEU A 33 4.75 -8.77 -1.98
C LEU A 33 4.95 -7.93 -3.25
N GLU A 34 6.19 -7.66 -3.60
CA GLU A 34 6.56 -6.81 -4.72
C GLU A 34 7.71 -7.40 -5.54
N ASP A 35 7.75 -7.05 -6.83
CA ASP A 35 8.89 -7.28 -7.71
C ASP A 35 9.77 -6.03 -7.66
N VAL A 36 10.93 -6.10 -7.01
CA VAL A 36 11.83 -4.95 -6.89
C VAL A 36 12.87 -5.00 -8.02
N PRO A 37 12.89 -4.01 -8.93
CA PRO A 37 13.92 -3.92 -9.97
C PRO A 37 15.34 -3.97 -9.39
N ASP A 38 16.28 -4.50 -10.16
CA ASP A 38 17.69 -4.29 -9.89
C ASP A 38 18.07 -2.82 -10.14
N GLU A 39 19.15 -2.40 -9.52
CA GLU A 39 19.60 -1.01 -9.46
C GLU A 39 20.06 -0.50 -10.83
N TYR A 40 20.40 -1.41 -11.75
CA TYR A 40 20.86 -1.10 -13.09
C TYR A 40 19.79 -1.28 -14.18
N GLY A 41 18.59 -1.71 -13.80
CA GLY A 41 17.49 -1.99 -14.72
C GLY A 41 17.73 -3.22 -15.60
N GLY A 42 16.90 -4.24 -15.46
CA GLY A 42 16.91 -5.39 -16.38
C GLY A 42 16.34 -6.65 -15.75
N ASN A 43 16.56 -6.85 -14.46
CA ASN A 43 15.94 -7.93 -13.69
C ASN A 43 15.09 -7.33 -12.56
N SER A 44 14.18 -8.12 -12.03
CA SER A 44 13.53 -7.81 -10.77
C SER A 44 13.51 -9.04 -9.90
N SER A 45 13.74 -8.83 -8.61
CA SER A 45 13.71 -9.89 -7.61
C SER A 45 12.43 -9.74 -6.80
N PRO A 46 11.61 -10.80 -6.68
CA PRO A 46 10.46 -10.75 -5.80
C PRO A 46 10.92 -10.71 -4.34
N GLY A 47 10.17 -10.03 -3.49
CA GLY A 47 10.36 -10.03 -2.06
C GLY A 47 9.11 -9.58 -1.34
N VAL A 48 9.05 -9.81 -0.02
CA VAL A 48 8.01 -9.20 0.83
C VAL A 48 8.64 -8.07 1.62
N ARG A 49 8.25 -6.84 1.36
CA ARG A 49 8.67 -5.71 2.18
C ARG A 49 7.81 -5.60 3.42
N VAL A 50 8.43 -5.64 4.59
CA VAL A 50 7.74 -5.43 5.87
C VAL A 50 7.56 -3.93 6.10
N VAL A 51 6.31 -3.46 6.21
CA VAL A 51 6.02 -2.01 6.18
C VAL A 51 5.40 -1.49 7.47
N PHE A 52 4.38 -2.17 8.02
CA PHE A 52 3.62 -1.68 9.18
C PHE A 52 3.39 -2.77 10.21
N LYS A 53 3.34 -2.40 11.49
CA LYS A 53 2.88 -3.25 12.59
C LYS A 53 1.76 -2.57 13.35
N LYS A 54 0.81 -3.36 13.83
CA LYS A 54 -0.21 -2.90 14.77
C LYS A 54 0.38 -2.84 16.18
N ASP A 55 0.20 -1.69 16.83
CA ASP A 55 0.58 -1.43 18.22
C ASP A 55 -0.61 -0.80 18.96
N GLY A 56 -1.33 -1.63 19.71
CA GLY A 56 -2.63 -1.26 20.28
C GLY A 56 -3.63 -0.89 19.17
N ASN A 57 -4.15 0.33 19.22
CA ASN A 57 -5.12 0.85 18.24
C ASN A 57 -4.45 1.59 17.07
N ASP A 58 -3.13 1.65 17.03
CA ASP A 58 -2.39 2.42 16.03
C ASP A 58 -1.54 1.51 15.14
N TRP A 59 -1.36 1.95 13.89
CA TRP A 59 -0.40 1.36 12.98
C TRP A 59 0.90 2.16 13.03
N LYS A 60 2.02 1.46 13.12
CA LYS A 60 3.36 2.06 13.12
C LYS A 60 4.19 1.50 11.98
N ALA A 61 4.86 2.37 11.24
CA ALA A 61 5.85 1.97 10.26
C ALA A 61 7.06 1.28 10.91
N PHE A 62 7.65 0.33 10.19
CA PHE A 62 8.98 -0.16 10.51
C PHE A 62 10.04 0.91 10.21
N PRO A 63 11.19 0.88 10.91
CA PRO A 63 12.23 1.90 10.75
C PRO A 63 12.90 1.80 9.37
N THR A 64 13.13 2.95 8.75
CA THR A 64 13.94 3.07 7.53
C THR A 64 15.33 3.62 7.86
N CYS A 65 16.19 3.79 6.85
CA CYS A 65 17.55 4.31 7.05
C CYS A 65 17.77 5.65 6.38
N GLY A 66 18.47 6.55 7.09
CA GLY A 66 18.95 7.83 6.56
C GLY A 66 20.46 7.90 6.32
N ASP A 67 21.20 6.85 6.69
CA ASP A 67 22.66 6.77 6.52
C ASP A 67 23.12 5.32 6.26
N VAL A 68 24.38 5.16 5.86
CA VAL A 68 24.97 3.86 5.48
C VAL A 68 25.16 2.94 6.69
N ASP A 69 25.49 3.48 7.86
CA ASP A 69 25.70 2.69 9.08
C ASP A 69 24.41 1.99 9.50
N CYS A 70 23.26 2.66 9.35
CA CYS A 70 21.95 2.10 9.59
C CYS A 70 21.67 0.85 8.74
N LEU A 71 22.12 0.79 7.47
CA LEU A 71 21.84 -0.34 6.58
C LEU A 71 22.36 -1.69 7.11
N THR A 72 23.39 -1.65 7.96
CA THR A 72 24.01 -2.85 8.55
C THR A 72 23.31 -3.34 9.82
N THR A 73 22.56 -2.47 10.50
CA THR A 73 21.97 -2.78 11.82
C THR A 73 20.44 -2.80 11.81
N VAL A 74 19.81 -2.10 10.87
CA VAL A 74 18.35 -1.91 10.83
C VAL A 74 17.60 -3.24 10.66
N SER A 75 18.21 -4.22 9.99
CA SER A 75 17.67 -5.60 9.81
C SER A 75 17.31 -6.28 11.14
N GLN A 76 17.99 -5.94 12.23
CA GLN A 76 17.73 -6.49 13.57
C GLN A 76 16.39 -6.00 14.16
N GLN A 77 15.84 -4.92 13.62
CA GLN A 77 14.55 -4.36 14.04
C GLN A 77 13.35 -4.96 13.29
N TYR A 78 13.62 -5.84 12.32
CA TYR A 78 12.61 -6.54 11.53
C TYR A 78 12.42 -7.99 12.02
N PRO A 79 11.22 -8.56 11.81
CA PRO A 79 11.01 -9.97 12.08
C PRO A 79 11.92 -10.82 11.18
N GLN A 80 12.67 -11.73 11.80
CA GLN A 80 13.69 -12.52 11.10
C GLN A 80 13.09 -13.45 10.03
N GLN A 81 11.90 -13.98 10.29
CA GLN A 81 11.14 -14.79 9.35
C GLN A 81 9.65 -14.59 9.61
N VAL A 82 8.86 -14.48 8.54
CA VAL A 82 7.39 -14.40 8.62
C VAL A 82 6.78 -15.28 7.54
N THR A 83 5.73 -16.02 7.88
CA THR A 83 4.85 -16.64 6.88
C THR A 83 3.70 -15.69 6.62
N TRP A 84 3.68 -15.14 5.41
CA TRP A 84 2.73 -14.17 4.95
C TRP A 84 1.53 -14.86 4.30
N THR A 85 0.33 -14.39 4.61
CA THR A 85 -0.85 -14.62 3.79
C THR A 85 -0.92 -13.52 2.75
N ILE A 86 -0.87 -13.87 1.47
CA ILE A 86 -0.96 -12.92 0.38
C ILE A 86 -2.42 -12.71 0.04
N ALA A 87 -2.86 -11.46 0.00
CA ALA A 87 -4.24 -11.09 -0.24
C ALA A 87 -4.37 -10.04 -1.35
N PHE A 88 -5.54 -10.04 -1.98
CA PHE A 88 -5.98 -9.00 -2.90
C PHE A 88 -7.50 -9.00 -2.99
N ASP A 89 -8.13 -7.82 -2.95
CA ASP A 89 -9.57 -7.66 -3.20
C ASP A 89 -10.43 -8.60 -2.33
N GLY A 90 -10.14 -8.59 -1.02
CA GLY A 90 -10.88 -9.38 -0.04
C GLY A 90 -10.62 -10.89 -0.08
N ARG A 91 -9.59 -11.38 -0.80
CA ARG A 91 -9.34 -12.81 -1.03
C ARG A 91 -7.90 -13.21 -0.72
N GLY A 92 -7.74 -14.36 -0.07
CA GLY A 92 -6.44 -15.02 0.08
C GLY A 92 -6.00 -15.70 -1.22
N LEU A 93 -4.79 -15.38 -1.67
CA LEU A 93 -4.19 -15.89 -2.90
C LEU A 93 -3.16 -16.99 -2.66
N GLY A 94 -2.66 -17.11 -1.42
CA GLY A 94 -1.69 -18.12 -1.03
C GLY A 94 -0.84 -17.66 0.14
N GLN A 95 0.22 -18.43 0.43
CA GLN A 95 1.17 -18.08 1.48
C GLN A 95 2.60 -18.05 0.94
N VAL A 96 3.42 -17.15 1.49
CA VAL A 96 4.83 -17.01 1.15
C VAL A 96 5.61 -16.83 2.45
N THR A 97 6.74 -17.52 2.61
CA THR A 97 7.65 -17.27 3.74
C THR A 97 8.75 -16.32 3.30
N GLY A 98 8.85 -15.19 3.98
CA GLY A 98 9.94 -14.23 3.81
C GLY A 98 10.98 -14.35 4.93
N ARG A 99 12.25 -14.11 4.61
CA ARG A 99 13.36 -14.02 5.57
C ARG A 99 14.10 -12.71 5.40
N ILE A 100 14.39 -12.03 6.51
CA ILE A 100 15.16 -10.78 6.45
C ILE A 100 16.64 -11.12 6.18
N PRO A 101 17.34 -10.38 5.30
CA PRO A 101 18.78 -10.51 5.16
C PRO A 101 19.49 -9.96 6.43
N THR A 102 20.76 -10.31 6.60
CA THR A 102 21.56 -9.81 7.73
C THR A 102 21.80 -8.30 7.67
N GLY A 103 21.71 -7.69 6.50
CA GLY A 103 21.78 -6.26 6.26
C GLY A 103 21.28 -5.91 4.87
N PHE A 104 21.17 -4.62 4.58
CA PHE A 104 20.71 -4.12 3.28
C PHE A 104 21.86 -3.46 2.52
N SER A 105 21.89 -3.61 1.21
CA SER A 105 22.89 -2.96 0.34
C SER A 105 22.47 -1.55 -0.10
N PHE A 106 21.17 -1.24 -0.07
CA PHE A 106 20.61 0.03 -0.54
C PHE A 106 19.43 0.46 0.34
N TYR A 107 19.17 1.77 0.43
CA TYR A 107 18.00 2.34 1.13
C TYR A 107 16.68 1.78 0.59
N SER A 108 16.58 1.64 -0.73
CA SER A 108 15.42 1.04 -1.41
C SER A 108 15.19 -0.43 -1.09
N ARG A 109 16.16 -1.13 -0.48
CA ARG A 109 16.03 -2.53 -0.06
C ARG A 109 15.61 -2.68 1.40
N VAL A 110 15.59 -1.60 2.19
CA VAL A 110 15.28 -1.66 3.62
C VAL A 110 13.88 -2.27 3.85
N GLY A 111 13.84 -3.28 4.72
CA GLY A 111 12.64 -4.04 5.05
C GLY A 111 12.26 -5.13 4.05
N LEU A 112 12.98 -5.28 2.93
CA LEU A 112 12.72 -6.33 1.94
C LEU A 112 13.20 -7.69 2.44
N GLN A 113 12.28 -8.65 2.56
CA GLN A 113 12.57 -10.04 2.86
C GLN A 113 12.75 -10.85 1.57
N ASP A 114 13.75 -11.73 1.58
CA ASP A 114 13.95 -12.73 0.55
C ASP A 114 12.82 -13.77 0.62
N VAL A 115 12.21 -14.05 -0.53
CA VAL A 115 11.25 -15.12 -0.70
C VAL A 115 11.89 -16.24 -1.52
N GLY A 116 11.57 -17.49 -1.19
CA GLY A 116 12.13 -18.65 -1.90
C GLY A 116 11.70 -18.70 -3.38
N ASN A 117 12.36 -19.56 -4.16
CA ASN A 117 12.12 -19.74 -5.60
C ASN A 117 10.78 -20.44 -5.96
N GLY A 118 9.81 -20.46 -5.04
CA GLY A 118 8.50 -21.07 -5.27
C GLY A 118 7.62 -20.26 -6.23
N ALA A 119 6.51 -20.83 -6.65
CA ALA A 119 5.48 -20.09 -7.36
C ALA A 119 4.87 -19.04 -6.42
N LEU A 120 4.97 -17.76 -6.79
CA LEU A 120 4.46 -16.65 -6.01
C LEU A 120 3.07 -16.23 -6.52
N PRO A 121 2.14 -15.84 -5.62
CA PRO A 121 0.86 -15.26 -6.03
C PRO A 121 1.05 -13.99 -6.87
N ARG A 122 0.25 -13.86 -7.93
CA ARG A 122 0.30 -12.73 -8.88
C ARG A 122 -1.10 -12.39 -9.37
N VAL A 123 -1.33 -11.11 -9.65
CA VAL A 123 -2.57 -10.61 -10.28
C VAL A 123 -2.21 -9.86 -11.56
N GLY A 124 -2.73 -10.35 -12.69
CA GLY A 124 -2.48 -9.77 -14.01
C GLY A 124 -1.07 -10.00 -14.56
N SER A 125 -0.73 -9.26 -15.61
CA SER A 125 0.59 -9.26 -16.23
C SER A 125 1.49 -8.17 -15.67
N ARG A 126 2.78 -8.25 -15.98
CA ARG A 126 3.73 -7.16 -15.71
C ARG A 126 3.31 -5.87 -16.42
N SER A 127 3.58 -4.74 -15.79
CA SER A 127 3.26 -3.41 -16.32
C SER A 127 4.21 -2.35 -15.77
N ALA A 128 4.58 -1.38 -16.62
CA ALA A 128 5.32 -0.19 -16.21
C ALA A 128 4.53 0.67 -15.20
N ALA A 129 3.20 0.52 -15.13
CA ALA A 129 2.35 1.23 -14.17
C ALA A 129 2.67 0.89 -12.70
N TYR A 130 3.42 -0.18 -12.45
CA TYR A 130 3.85 -0.62 -11.12
C TYR A 130 5.35 -0.44 -10.87
N GLY A 131 6.11 0.01 -11.88
CA GLY A 131 7.58 0.10 -11.82
C GLY A 131 8.14 1.25 -10.98
N GLY A 132 7.27 2.09 -10.43
CA GLY A 132 7.69 3.30 -9.75
C GLY A 132 8.45 4.25 -10.68
N GLU A 133 9.44 4.95 -10.13
CA GLU A 133 10.32 5.88 -10.85
C GLU A 133 11.16 5.19 -11.93
N SER A 134 11.52 3.92 -11.74
CA SER A 134 12.32 3.16 -12.72
C SER A 134 11.60 2.91 -14.05
N GLY A 135 10.26 3.01 -14.06
CA GLY A 135 9.43 2.63 -15.21
C GLY A 135 9.50 1.13 -15.56
N ALA A 136 10.14 0.31 -14.75
CA ALA A 136 10.33 -1.11 -15.02
C ALA A 136 8.99 -1.85 -15.11
N SER A 137 8.89 -2.81 -16.02
CA SER A 137 7.69 -3.65 -16.13
C SER A 137 7.73 -4.75 -15.06
N VAL A 138 7.01 -4.53 -13.97
CA VAL A 138 6.93 -5.41 -12.79
C VAL A 138 5.51 -5.89 -12.53
N TYR A 139 5.33 -6.93 -11.72
CA TYR A 139 4.00 -7.35 -11.29
C TYR A 139 3.38 -6.34 -10.32
N ARG A 140 2.05 -6.29 -10.28
CA ARG A 140 1.30 -5.52 -9.30
C ARG A 140 1.71 -5.94 -7.88
N PRO A 141 2.13 -5.01 -7.02
CA PRO A 141 2.30 -5.29 -5.60
C PRO A 141 1.02 -5.80 -4.94
N LEU A 142 1.14 -6.79 -4.06
CA LEU A 142 0.03 -7.43 -3.35
C LEU A 142 0.23 -7.31 -1.84
N VAL A 143 -0.85 -7.19 -1.08
CA VAL A 143 -0.75 -7.13 0.38
C VAL A 143 -0.31 -8.49 0.93
N ALA A 144 0.59 -8.43 1.90
CA ALA A 144 1.05 -9.57 2.68
C ALA A 144 0.69 -9.34 4.15
N ASN A 145 -0.12 -10.19 4.75
CA ASN A 145 -0.47 -10.09 6.17
C ASN A 145 0.17 -11.22 6.96
N SER A 146 0.78 -10.93 8.13
CA SER A 146 1.34 -11.97 9.00
C SER A 146 0.26 -12.87 9.62
N GLN A 147 -1.00 -12.42 9.61
CA GLN A 147 -2.19 -13.16 10.02
C GLN A 147 -3.01 -13.55 8.79
N PRO A 148 -3.89 -14.56 8.87
CA PRO A 148 -4.75 -14.97 7.75
C PRO A 148 -5.95 -14.04 7.53
N TYR A 149 -5.80 -12.74 7.83
CA TYR A 149 -6.85 -11.73 7.66
C TYR A 149 -6.80 -11.20 6.24
N VAL A 150 -7.87 -11.47 5.49
CA VAL A 150 -7.96 -11.17 4.06
C VAL A 150 -9.27 -10.49 3.69
N SER A 151 -10.17 -10.25 4.64
CA SER A 151 -11.49 -9.69 4.37
C SER A 151 -11.41 -8.22 3.95
N ASP A 152 -12.27 -7.84 3.01
CA ASP A 152 -12.60 -6.44 2.74
C ASP A 152 -14.07 -6.20 3.14
N PRO A 153 -14.31 -5.83 4.41
CA PRO A 153 -15.67 -5.66 4.93
C PRO A 153 -16.42 -4.54 4.20
N GLU A 154 -15.69 -3.50 3.77
CA GLU A 154 -16.26 -2.35 3.06
C GLU A 154 -16.40 -2.57 1.56
N SER A 155 -15.81 -3.63 0.99
CA SER A 155 -15.95 -3.99 -0.43
C SER A 155 -15.60 -2.83 -1.36
N TRP A 156 -14.42 -2.27 -1.15
CA TRP A 156 -13.87 -1.17 -1.92
C TRP A 156 -13.74 -1.55 -3.39
N GLN A 157 -14.37 -0.78 -4.26
CA GLN A 157 -14.39 -1.06 -5.69
C GLN A 157 -14.25 0.20 -6.54
N PRO A 158 -13.79 0.09 -7.80
CA PRO A 158 -13.80 1.20 -8.73
C PRO A 158 -15.21 1.80 -8.86
N SER A 159 -15.30 3.13 -8.79
CA SER A 159 -16.57 3.86 -8.88
C SER A 159 -16.42 5.08 -9.78
N GLN A 160 -17.55 5.73 -10.09
CA GLN A 160 -17.58 7.00 -10.82
C GLN A 160 -18.18 8.07 -9.91
N LEU A 161 -17.49 9.19 -9.77
CA LEU A 161 -18.04 10.33 -9.02
C LEU A 161 -19.18 10.97 -9.80
N THR A 162 -20.21 11.39 -9.09
CA THR A 162 -21.26 12.25 -9.65
C THR A 162 -20.66 13.61 -10.08
N PRO A 163 -21.35 14.37 -10.96
CA PRO A 163 -20.91 15.72 -11.33
C PRO A 163 -20.77 16.65 -10.12
N GLN A 164 -21.62 16.51 -9.11
CA GLN A 164 -21.54 17.31 -7.89
C GLN A 164 -20.30 16.96 -7.08
N GLN A 165 -20.03 15.67 -6.86
CA GLN A 165 -18.82 15.24 -6.15
C GLN A 165 -17.55 15.67 -6.90
N THR A 166 -17.53 15.53 -8.22
CA THR A 166 -16.40 15.97 -9.05
C THR A 166 -16.13 17.46 -8.86
N ARG A 167 -17.18 18.31 -8.85
CA ARG A 167 -17.02 19.75 -8.55
C ARG A 167 -16.44 19.97 -7.15
N THR A 168 -16.93 19.27 -6.13
CA THR A 168 -16.44 19.44 -4.75
C THR A 168 -14.98 19.02 -4.61
N VAL A 169 -14.55 17.92 -5.24
CA VAL A 169 -13.13 17.51 -5.19
C VAL A 169 -12.24 18.50 -5.95
N ARG A 170 -12.68 19.03 -7.10
CA ARG A 170 -11.94 20.09 -7.82
C ARG A 170 -11.83 21.39 -7.02
N GLN A 171 -12.87 21.76 -6.28
CA GLN A 171 -12.82 22.90 -5.34
C GLN A 171 -11.82 22.64 -4.21
N ALA A 172 -11.80 21.43 -3.64
CA ALA A 172 -10.82 21.06 -2.62
C ALA A 172 -9.37 21.13 -3.15
N PHE A 173 -9.14 20.71 -4.40
CA PHE A 173 -7.85 20.87 -5.07
C PHE A 173 -7.45 22.35 -5.19
N ARG A 174 -8.33 23.22 -5.71
CA ARG A 174 -8.07 24.66 -5.82
C ARG A 174 -7.75 25.30 -4.47
N SER A 175 -8.45 24.90 -3.42
CA SER A 175 -8.20 25.38 -2.06
C SER A 175 -6.86 24.88 -1.50
N ARG A 176 -6.46 23.65 -1.85
CA ARG A 176 -5.18 23.08 -1.41
C ARG A 176 -3.99 23.71 -2.12
N PHE A 177 -4.16 24.01 -3.41
CA PHE A 177 -3.13 24.54 -4.30
C PHE A 177 -3.59 25.88 -4.90
N PRO A 178 -3.58 26.96 -4.11
CA PRO A 178 -4.10 28.26 -4.53
C PRO A 178 -3.21 28.96 -5.56
N LYS A 179 -1.95 28.55 -5.69
CA LYS A 179 -0.98 29.11 -6.63
C LYS A 179 -0.24 27.98 -7.35
N LEU A 180 -0.54 27.84 -8.64
CA LEU A 180 0.17 26.90 -9.50
C LEU A 180 1.02 27.66 -10.51
N CYS A 181 2.13 27.03 -10.83
CA CYS A 181 3.15 27.50 -11.73
C CYS A 181 3.37 26.48 -12.85
N ALA A 182 4.04 26.91 -13.92
CA ALA A 182 4.60 26.04 -14.93
C ALA A 182 6.03 26.47 -15.24
N ILE A 183 6.83 25.49 -15.65
CA ILE A 183 8.19 25.71 -16.11
C ILE A 183 8.15 26.51 -17.41
N SER A 184 8.87 27.62 -17.47
CA SER A 184 8.93 28.46 -18.65
C SER A 184 9.65 27.75 -19.79
N LYS A 185 8.96 27.61 -20.94
CA LYS A 185 9.55 27.04 -22.16
C LYS A 185 10.76 27.82 -22.70
N ALA A 186 10.87 29.10 -22.35
CA ALA A 186 11.97 29.96 -22.77
C ALA A 186 13.17 29.91 -21.82
N ASP A 187 12.96 29.46 -20.58
CA ASP A 187 13.96 29.47 -19.51
C ASP A 187 13.48 28.53 -18.39
N GLU A 188 13.97 27.30 -18.39
CA GLU A 188 13.54 26.25 -17.45
C GLU A 188 13.85 26.60 -15.98
N SER A 189 14.69 27.61 -15.71
CA SER A 189 14.93 28.11 -14.36
C SER A 189 13.84 29.04 -13.84
N LYS A 190 12.86 29.41 -14.68
CA LYS A 190 11.79 30.35 -14.32
C LYS A 190 10.44 29.65 -14.24
N LEU A 191 9.74 29.93 -13.14
CA LEU A 191 8.34 29.59 -12.97
C LEU A 191 7.44 30.75 -13.43
N GLN A 192 6.38 30.41 -14.15
CA GLN A 192 5.34 31.35 -14.57
C GLN A 192 4.00 30.90 -14.00
N SER A 193 3.10 31.85 -13.71
CA SER A 193 1.75 31.51 -13.25
C SER A 193 1.04 30.58 -14.24
N PHE A 194 0.43 29.53 -13.71
CA PHE A 194 -0.27 28.50 -14.48
C PHE A 194 -1.78 28.62 -14.29
N PRO A 195 -2.48 29.37 -15.17
CA PRO A 195 -3.93 29.39 -15.17
C PRO A 195 -4.49 28.07 -15.69
N TYR A 196 -5.52 27.54 -15.03
CA TYR A 196 -6.20 26.32 -15.45
C TYR A 196 -7.71 26.38 -15.20
N LEU A 197 -8.46 25.70 -16.04
CA LEU A 197 -9.90 25.52 -15.96
C LEU A 197 -10.24 24.24 -15.18
N ASP A 198 -11.49 24.13 -14.72
CA ASP A 198 -11.95 22.92 -14.02
C ASP A 198 -11.85 21.66 -14.91
N GLU A 199 -12.02 21.81 -16.22
CA GLU A 199 -11.92 20.72 -17.17
C GLU A 199 -10.49 20.21 -17.35
N ASP A 200 -9.47 21.03 -17.07
CA ASP A 200 -8.07 20.61 -17.13
C ASP A 200 -7.72 19.66 -15.98
N LEU A 201 -8.42 19.80 -14.85
CA LEU A 201 -8.30 18.93 -13.69
C LEU A 201 -9.09 17.63 -13.91
N LYS A 202 -8.39 16.61 -14.42
CA LYS A 202 -8.98 15.32 -14.81
C LYS A 202 -9.18 14.42 -13.61
N LEU A 203 -10.38 13.84 -13.49
CA LEU A 203 -10.62 12.71 -12.59
C LEU A 203 -10.06 11.44 -13.26
N VAL A 204 -8.98 10.90 -12.70
CA VAL A 204 -8.27 9.73 -13.26
C VAL A 204 -8.88 8.44 -12.76
N LYS A 205 -9.10 8.33 -11.45
CA LYS A 205 -9.68 7.16 -10.77
C LYS A 205 -10.52 7.58 -9.59
N ALA A 206 -11.51 6.75 -9.26
CA ALA A 206 -12.23 6.83 -8.01
C ALA A 206 -12.57 5.42 -7.51
N TYR A 207 -12.64 5.29 -6.20
CA TYR A 207 -13.06 4.07 -5.52
C TYR A 207 -14.07 4.42 -4.44
N GLU A 208 -14.99 3.49 -4.18
CA GLU A 208 -16.04 3.64 -3.18
C GLU A 208 -16.11 2.38 -2.33
N GLY A 209 -16.19 2.58 -1.02
CA GLY A 209 -16.48 1.53 -0.04
C GLY A 209 -17.91 1.65 0.49
N LYS A 210 -18.37 0.60 1.18
CA LYS A 210 -19.63 0.63 1.93
C LYS A 210 -19.58 1.75 2.98
N GLY A 211 -20.76 2.28 3.30
CA GLY A 211 -20.87 3.42 4.20
C GLY A 211 -20.71 4.79 3.52
N GLY A 212 -20.40 4.82 2.22
CA GLY A 212 -20.39 6.05 1.42
C GLY A 212 -19.07 6.81 1.44
N TRP A 213 -18.01 6.20 1.95
CA TRP A 213 -16.63 6.67 1.81
C TRP A 213 -16.15 6.50 0.38
N MET A 214 -15.42 7.48 -0.13
CA MET A 214 -14.81 7.43 -1.46
C MET A 214 -13.40 7.99 -1.44
N ILE A 215 -12.58 7.54 -2.37
CA ILE A 215 -11.30 8.18 -2.69
C ILE A 215 -11.27 8.53 -4.17
N ALA A 216 -10.61 9.63 -4.51
CA ALA A 216 -10.55 10.17 -5.86
C ALA A 216 -9.14 10.68 -6.18
N ARG A 217 -8.66 10.31 -7.36
CA ARG A 217 -7.36 10.72 -7.91
C ARG A 217 -7.57 11.76 -8.99
N LEU A 218 -6.98 12.94 -8.82
CA LEU A 218 -6.98 14.02 -9.78
C LEU A 218 -5.61 14.20 -10.42
N HIS A 219 -5.61 14.58 -11.70
CA HIS A 219 -4.40 14.91 -12.47
C HIS A 219 -4.55 16.28 -13.13
N LEU A 220 -3.47 17.07 -13.08
CA LEU A 220 -3.33 18.34 -13.78
C LEU A 220 -1.95 18.40 -14.44
N ALA A 221 -1.90 18.21 -15.75
CA ALA A 221 -0.65 18.13 -16.50
C ALA A 221 0.11 19.47 -16.52
N GLY A 222 1.44 19.42 -16.38
CA GLY A 222 2.30 20.61 -16.52
C GLY A 222 2.25 21.61 -15.36
N ALA A 223 1.49 21.33 -14.30
CA ALA A 223 1.43 22.17 -13.12
C ALA A 223 2.59 21.85 -12.17
N VAL A 224 3.12 22.89 -11.54
CA VAL A 224 4.10 22.87 -10.45
C VAL A 224 3.48 23.62 -9.28
N ASP A 225 3.65 23.15 -8.05
CA ASP A 225 3.29 23.95 -6.88
C ASP A 225 4.30 25.10 -6.74
N CYS A 226 3.85 26.34 -6.88
CA CYS A 226 4.75 27.50 -6.79
C CYS A 226 5.42 27.63 -5.41
N GLU A 227 4.80 27.05 -4.38
CA GLU A 227 5.29 27.10 -3.00
C GLU A 227 6.30 25.98 -2.71
N ASP A 228 6.39 24.97 -3.59
CA ASP A 228 7.37 23.88 -3.57
C ASP A 228 8.41 24.05 -4.70
N ALA A 229 9.10 25.20 -4.68
CA ALA A 229 10.04 25.59 -5.73
C ALA A 229 11.37 24.81 -5.71
N GLU A 230 11.64 24.00 -4.69
CA GLU A 230 12.90 23.23 -4.58
C GLU A 230 12.95 22.06 -5.56
N THR A 231 11.81 21.59 -6.02
CA THR A 231 11.72 20.40 -6.87
C THR A 231 11.67 20.75 -8.35
N GLY A 232 11.01 21.85 -8.73
CA GLY A 232 10.87 22.24 -10.15
C GLY A 232 10.26 21.15 -11.03
N PHE A 233 9.63 20.15 -10.42
CA PHE A 233 9.01 19.01 -11.10
C PHE A 233 7.50 19.23 -11.21
N GLU A 234 6.90 18.61 -12.22
CA GLU A 234 5.45 18.57 -12.31
C GLU A 234 4.86 17.89 -11.08
N MET A 235 3.73 18.42 -10.61
CA MET A 235 2.96 17.84 -9.53
C MET A 235 2.54 16.42 -9.89
N ASN A 236 2.66 15.53 -8.91
CA ASN A 236 2.09 14.21 -9.04
C ASN A 236 0.56 14.26 -8.94
N ASP A 237 -0.08 13.17 -9.37
CA ASP A 237 -1.52 13.01 -9.16
C ASP A 237 -1.86 13.06 -7.68
N THR A 238 -2.91 13.81 -7.37
CA THR A 238 -3.34 14.10 -6.00
C THR A 238 -4.53 13.24 -5.64
N TRP A 239 -4.54 12.74 -4.40
CA TRP A 239 -5.62 11.94 -3.86
C TRP A 239 -6.41 12.69 -2.81
N PHE A 240 -7.73 12.50 -2.85
CA PHE A 240 -8.67 13.04 -1.90
C PHE A 240 -9.57 11.94 -1.38
N THR A 241 -10.02 12.08 -0.14
CA THR A 241 -11.14 11.29 0.41
C THR A 241 -12.41 12.12 0.44
N ILE A 242 -13.55 11.47 0.25
CA ILE A 242 -14.89 12.02 0.39
C ILE A 242 -15.58 11.22 1.48
N ASP A 243 -15.96 11.89 2.57
CA ASP A 243 -16.66 11.23 3.67
C ASP A 243 -18.17 11.02 3.36
N PRO A 244 -18.90 10.25 4.19
CA PRO A 244 -20.34 10.04 4.00
C PRO A 244 -21.16 11.34 4.07
N GLN A 245 -20.66 12.36 4.77
CA GLN A 245 -21.23 13.70 4.87
C GLN A 245 -20.86 14.61 3.69
N LYS A 246 -20.12 14.10 2.70
CA LYS A 246 -19.65 14.78 1.48
C LYS A 246 -18.58 15.84 1.73
N SER A 247 -17.91 15.80 2.87
CA SER A 247 -16.69 16.59 3.11
C SER A 247 -15.53 15.98 2.34
N VAL A 248 -14.69 16.82 1.77
CA VAL A 248 -13.50 16.39 1.01
C VAL A 248 -12.23 16.76 1.78
N LYS A 249 -11.31 15.81 1.89
CA LYS A 249 -10.00 16.00 2.53
C LYS A 249 -8.89 15.54 1.58
N TYR A 250 -7.84 16.34 1.46
CA TYR A 250 -6.61 15.97 0.77
C TYR A 250 -5.90 14.83 1.52
N LEU A 251 -5.48 13.78 0.81
CA LEU A 251 -4.76 12.65 1.37
C LEU A 251 -3.25 12.82 1.17
N ASP A 252 -2.82 12.77 -0.08
CA ASP A 252 -1.43 12.98 -0.50
C ASP A 252 -1.34 13.02 -2.03
N GLU A 253 -0.13 13.17 -2.56
CA GLU A 253 0.20 13.04 -3.97
C GLU A 253 1.24 11.94 -4.21
N GLY A 254 1.46 11.57 -5.47
CA GLY A 254 2.46 10.53 -5.81
C GLY A 254 2.07 9.16 -5.26
N LEU A 255 0.78 8.93 -5.04
CA LEU A 255 0.27 7.67 -4.52
C LEU A 255 -0.42 6.85 -5.62
N TRP A 256 -0.40 5.53 -5.46
CA TRP A 256 -1.32 4.66 -6.16
C TRP A 256 -1.85 3.54 -5.25
N LEU A 257 -3.13 3.19 -5.41
CA LEU A 257 -3.82 2.25 -4.55
C LEU A 257 -3.34 0.81 -4.78
N VAL A 258 -2.79 0.19 -3.73
CA VAL A 258 -2.38 -1.21 -3.71
C VAL A 258 -3.60 -2.09 -3.46
N ASP A 259 -4.23 -1.92 -2.30
CA ASP A 259 -5.39 -2.70 -1.87
C ASP A 259 -6.12 -2.03 -0.69
N ALA A 260 -7.32 -2.51 -0.40
CA ALA A 260 -8.09 -2.16 0.78
C ALA A 260 -8.58 -3.44 1.48
N GLY A 261 -8.44 -3.51 2.80
CA GLY A 261 -8.86 -4.68 3.57
C GLY A 261 -8.67 -4.48 5.07
N ASP A 262 -9.33 -5.34 5.84
CA ASP A 262 -9.26 -5.38 7.30
C ASP A 262 -8.04 -6.21 7.72
N TYR A 263 -6.91 -5.53 7.92
CA TYR A 263 -5.62 -6.18 8.13
C TYR A 263 -5.33 -6.49 9.60
N ASP A 264 -6.16 -6.02 10.53
CA ASP A 264 -6.08 -6.37 11.95
C ASP A 264 -7.32 -7.07 12.52
N ASN A 265 -8.32 -7.33 11.66
CA ASN A 265 -9.56 -8.01 11.97
C ASN A 265 -10.43 -7.25 12.99
N ASP A 266 -10.49 -5.91 12.86
CA ASP A 266 -11.34 -5.02 13.67
C ASP A 266 -12.69 -4.69 13.03
N GLY A 267 -12.93 -5.17 11.80
CA GLY A 267 -14.16 -4.97 11.03
C GLY A 267 -14.17 -3.70 10.17
N GLN A 268 -13.09 -2.92 10.14
CA GLN A 268 -12.90 -1.75 9.27
C GLN A 268 -11.75 -2.01 8.30
N SER A 269 -11.78 -1.41 7.11
CA SER A 269 -10.68 -1.57 6.16
C SER A 269 -9.59 -0.53 6.41
N GLU A 270 -8.34 -0.96 6.33
CA GLU A 270 -7.22 -0.08 6.03
C GLU A 270 -6.97 0.03 4.53
N ILE A 271 -6.56 1.22 4.12
CA ILE A 271 -6.32 1.54 2.70
C ILE A 271 -4.83 1.73 2.48
N LEU A 272 -4.24 0.81 1.73
CA LEU A 272 -2.80 0.80 1.46
C LEU A 272 -2.51 1.42 0.11
N PHE A 273 -1.66 2.45 0.12
CA PHE A 273 -1.08 3.05 -1.06
C PHE A 273 0.41 2.76 -1.14
N ALA A 274 0.91 2.64 -2.36
CA ALA A 274 2.33 2.70 -2.64
C ALA A 274 2.69 4.14 -3.01
N ILE A 275 3.85 4.57 -2.52
CA ILE A 275 4.47 5.86 -2.81
C ILE A 275 5.31 5.70 -4.06
N ASN A 276 5.06 6.55 -5.04
CA ASN A 276 5.80 6.69 -6.27
C ASN A 276 5.97 8.18 -6.55
N SER A 277 7.05 8.75 -6.03
CA SER A 277 7.42 10.15 -6.21
C SER A 277 8.92 10.25 -6.51
N HIS A 278 9.37 11.43 -6.90
CA HIS A 278 10.76 11.63 -7.28
C HIS A 278 11.72 11.30 -6.13
N ASN A 279 12.69 10.43 -6.39
CA ASN A 279 13.66 9.89 -5.44
C ASN A 279 13.02 9.28 -4.17
N ARG A 280 11.73 8.90 -4.20
CA ARG A 280 10.97 8.45 -3.03
C ARG A 280 10.08 7.27 -3.36
N GLY A 281 10.28 6.18 -2.64
CA GLY A 281 9.45 4.99 -2.70
C GLY A 281 8.96 4.57 -1.31
N GLY A 282 7.99 3.67 -1.27
CA GLY A 282 7.47 3.14 -0.02
C GLY A 282 5.97 2.96 -0.04
N TYR A 283 5.36 3.07 1.13
CA TYR A 283 3.98 2.74 1.37
C TYR A 283 3.35 3.69 2.40
N LYS A 284 2.05 3.94 2.23
CA LYS A 284 1.25 4.74 3.16
C LYS A 284 -0.04 4.01 3.48
N LEU A 285 -0.31 3.81 4.77
CA LEU A 285 -1.52 3.15 5.25
C LEU A 285 -2.43 4.20 5.88
N PHE A 286 -3.66 4.32 5.38
CA PHE A 286 -4.73 5.11 6.00
C PHE A 286 -5.66 4.18 6.77
N TYR A 287 -6.06 4.59 7.98
CA TYR A 287 -6.89 3.79 8.87
C TYR A 287 -7.76 4.69 9.77
N ASP A 288 -8.71 4.09 10.51
CA ASP A 288 -9.71 4.82 11.30
C ASP A 288 -10.42 5.87 10.42
N HIS A 289 -10.98 5.41 9.30
CA HIS A 289 -11.71 6.25 8.34
C HIS A 289 -10.92 7.50 7.88
N PHE A 290 -9.66 7.32 7.48
CA PHE A 290 -8.75 8.39 7.03
C PHE A 290 -8.46 9.49 8.07
N LYS A 291 -8.79 9.27 9.35
CA LYS A 291 -8.39 10.18 10.43
C LYS A 291 -6.91 10.01 10.78
N LYS A 292 -6.38 8.81 10.60
CA LYS A 292 -4.99 8.47 10.90
C LYS A 292 -4.30 7.90 9.68
N HIS A 293 -2.97 8.02 9.67
CA HIS A 293 -2.13 7.34 8.70
C HIS A 293 -0.76 7.05 9.30
N THR A 294 -0.04 6.14 8.67
CA THR A 294 1.38 5.89 8.92
C THR A 294 2.10 5.69 7.59
N THR A 295 3.40 6.00 7.56
CA THR A 295 4.18 6.05 6.32
C THR A 295 5.48 5.29 6.51
N PHE A 296 5.73 4.34 5.62
CA PHE A 296 7.02 3.68 5.44
C PHE A 296 7.65 4.22 4.17
N GLU A 297 8.80 4.88 4.27
CA GLU A 297 9.40 5.58 3.13
C GLU A 297 10.91 5.41 3.08
N TYR A 298 11.44 5.27 1.87
CA TYR A 298 12.86 5.24 1.57
C TYR A 298 13.18 6.14 0.38
N ALA A 299 14.41 6.65 0.34
CA ALA A 299 14.98 7.28 -0.83
C ALA A 299 15.60 6.23 -1.78
N PHE A 300 15.71 6.55 -3.07
CA PHE A 300 16.46 5.73 -4.02
C PHE A 300 17.96 6.06 -4.01
N HIS A 301 18.33 7.28 -3.62
CA HIS A 301 19.70 7.80 -3.54
C HIS A 301 20.09 8.24 -2.13
#